data_AF-A0A8X7NLS4-F1
#
_entry.id   AF-A0A8X7NLS4-F1
#
_cell.length_a   1.000
_cell.length_b   1.000
_cell.length_c   1.000
_cell.angle_alpha   90.00
_cell.angle_beta   90.00
_cell.angle_gamma   90.00
#
_symmetry.space_group_name_H-M   'P 1'
#
loop_
_entity.id
_entity.type
_entity.pdbx_description
1 polymer ?
#
loop_
_entity_poly.entity_id
_entity_poly.type
_entity_poly.pdbx_seq_one_letter_code
_entity_poly.pdbx_strand_id
1 'polypeptide(L)'
;MWKNAFGGMKVSSVFHSSPNKMTIATKTFPTFKQLYRVISQELLAYENKTLAAQAQKENTKLTAYYTYLKSVAQRDGKSVDDLNSKLDSLKKNKLQTNKEGGGVSGAATENTELQDLTTLHNIIDDKIGINNNYELNNLNNVAIFLKNQREYFELLVRYNPGLLMDQQENVSKSANRVGLDVPE
;
A
#
# COMPACT_ATOMS: atom_id res chain seq x y z
N MET A 1 39.61 80.22 -31.12
CA MET A 1 38.83 80.41 -29.87
C MET A 1 38.31 79.04 -29.45
N TRP A 2 39.07 78.23 -28.71
CA TRP A 2 39.11 78.13 -27.24
C TRP A 2 37.75 77.86 -26.56
N LYS A 3 37.59 76.58 -26.17
CA LYS A 3 37.04 76.00 -24.94
C LYS A 3 35.70 76.55 -24.41
N ASN A 4 34.72 75.64 -24.28
CA ASN A 4 33.85 75.58 -23.11
C ASN A 4 33.80 74.15 -22.57
N ALA A 5 34.16 74.03 -21.30
CA ALA A 5 34.15 72.84 -20.45
C ALA A 5 32.92 72.88 -19.52
N PHE A 6 32.77 71.84 -18.70
CA PHE A 6 31.66 71.51 -17.78
C PHE A 6 30.47 70.85 -18.48
N GLY A 7 29.97 69.69 -18.06
CA GLY A 7 30.13 68.95 -16.83
C GLY A 7 28.85 68.13 -16.66
N GLY A 8 28.75 67.00 -17.37
CA GLY A 8 27.55 66.15 -17.41
C GLY A 8 27.69 64.95 -16.48
N MET A 9 27.18 65.11 -15.27
CA MET A 9 27.09 64.09 -14.22
C MET A 9 26.15 62.96 -14.68
N LYS A 10 26.69 61.78 -15.03
CA LYS A 10 25.89 60.59 -15.35
C LYS A 10 25.50 59.87 -14.06
N VAL A 11 24.24 60.02 -13.66
CA VAL A 11 23.59 59.12 -12.69
C VAL A 11 22.35 58.54 -13.38
N SER A 12 22.36 57.25 -13.66
CA SER A 12 21.22 56.36 -13.39
C SER A 12 21.50 54.95 -13.88
N SER A 13 21.22 54.03 -12.97
CA SER A 13 21.24 52.59 -13.06
C SER A 13 20.41 52.04 -14.23
N VAL A 14 20.98 51.13 -15.01
CA VAL A 14 20.19 50.17 -15.80
C VAL A 14 20.48 48.78 -15.28
N PHE A 15 19.60 48.34 -14.38
CA PHE A 15 19.44 46.95 -13.96
C PHE A 15 19.36 46.06 -15.21
N HIS A 16 20.38 45.23 -15.43
CA HIS A 16 20.26 44.10 -16.34
C HIS A 16 19.52 42.98 -15.60
N SER A 17 18.19 43.09 -15.56
CA SER A 17 17.33 41.95 -15.20
C SER A 17 17.38 40.96 -16.36
N SER A 18 18.25 39.95 -16.23
CA SER A 18 18.21 38.78 -17.09
C SER A 18 16.81 38.16 -16.96
N PRO A 19 16.04 37.97 -18.05
CA PRO A 19 14.74 37.31 -17.96
C PRO A 19 15.01 35.85 -17.61
N ASN A 20 14.88 35.53 -16.32
CA ASN A 20 14.85 34.17 -15.83
C ASN A 20 13.67 33.49 -16.52
N LYS A 21 13.94 32.70 -17.56
CA LYS A 21 12.93 31.92 -18.28
C LYS A 21 12.35 30.92 -17.28
N MET A 22 11.28 31.30 -16.60
CA MET A 22 10.47 30.36 -15.85
C MET A 22 9.87 29.37 -16.86
N THR A 23 10.54 28.24 -17.03
CA THR A 23 9.94 27.06 -17.66
C THR A 23 8.83 26.59 -16.74
N ILE A 24 7.60 27.03 -17.03
CA ILE A 24 6.40 26.47 -16.42
C ILE A 24 6.39 24.99 -16.83
N ALA A 25 6.55 24.09 -15.87
CA ALA A 25 6.46 22.66 -16.10
C ALA A 25 5.03 22.35 -16.60
N THR A 26 4.87 22.22 -17.91
CA THR A 26 3.59 21.79 -18.48
C THR A 26 3.39 20.33 -18.10
N LYS A 27 2.46 20.05 -17.19
CA LYS A 27 2.07 18.68 -16.87
C LYS A 27 1.53 18.03 -18.14
N THR A 28 2.32 17.15 -18.74
CA THR A 28 1.91 16.36 -19.89
C THR A 28 0.95 15.26 -19.42
N PHE A 29 -0.13 15.05 -20.18
CA PHE A 29 -1.08 13.98 -19.87
C PHE A 29 -0.38 12.62 -19.96
N PRO A 30 -0.62 11.69 -19.02
CA PRO A 30 0.04 10.39 -19.03
C PRO A 30 -0.38 9.60 -20.27
N THR A 31 0.56 8.83 -20.80
CA THR A 31 0.32 7.92 -21.93
C THR A 31 -0.45 6.68 -21.47
N PHE A 32 -1.14 6.01 -22.40
CA PHE A 32 -1.83 4.75 -22.15
C PHE A 32 -0.94 3.71 -21.43
N LYS A 33 0.29 3.49 -21.92
CA LYS A 33 1.23 2.54 -21.33
C LYS A 33 1.60 2.89 -19.89
N GLN A 34 1.72 4.17 -19.57
CA GLN A 34 1.98 4.62 -18.20
C GLN A 34 0.79 4.35 -17.28
N LEU A 35 -0.42 4.67 -17.73
CA LEU A 35 -1.65 4.42 -16.96
C LEU A 35 -1.89 2.93 -16.75
N TYR A 36 -1.72 2.11 -17.79
CA TYR A 36 -1.83 0.67 -17.70
C TYR A 36 -0.90 0.10 -16.63
N ARG A 37 0.38 0.52 -16.65
CA ARG A 37 1.37 0.09 -15.66
C ARG A 37 0.99 0.51 -14.24
N VAL A 38 0.49 1.73 -14.06
CA VAL A 38 0.06 2.22 -12.74
C VAL A 38 -1.12 1.40 -12.23
N ILE A 39 -2.14 1.18 -13.07
CA ILE A 39 -3.31 0.37 -12.71
C ILE A 39 -2.88 -1.06 -12.36
N SER A 40 -2.02 -1.68 -13.16
CA SER A 40 -1.56 -3.05 -12.88
C SER A 40 -0.79 -3.14 -11.56
N GLN A 41 0.04 -2.12 -11.26
CA GLN A 41 0.79 -2.07 -10.00
C GLN A 41 -0.12 -1.88 -8.79
N GLU A 42 -1.12 -0.99 -8.88
CA GLU A 42 -2.07 -0.75 -7.80
C GLU A 42 -2.93 -2.00 -7.56
N LEU A 43 -3.42 -2.66 -8.61
CA LEU A 43 -4.17 -3.91 -8.48
C LEU A 43 -3.31 -5.03 -7.87
N LEU A 44 -2.03 -5.13 -8.24
CA LEU A 44 -1.12 -6.11 -7.68
C LEU A 44 -0.94 -5.91 -6.17
N ALA A 45 -0.82 -4.66 -5.73
CA ALA A 45 -0.75 -4.33 -4.31
C ALA A 45 -2.03 -4.76 -3.56
N TYR A 46 -3.21 -4.58 -4.16
CA TYR A 46 -4.48 -5.05 -3.59
C TYR A 46 -4.56 -6.58 -3.53
N GLU A 47 -4.15 -7.27 -4.58
CA GLU A 47 -4.14 -8.73 -4.65
C GLU A 47 -3.23 -9.31 -3.56
N ASN A 48 -1.99 -8.83 -3.49
CA ASN A 48 -1.01 -9.26 -2.49
C ASN A 48 -1.52 -9.03 -1.06
N LYS A 49 -2.13 -7.87 -0.80
CA LYS A 49 -2.74 -7.58 0.50
C LYS A 49 -3.91 -8.51 0.85
N THR A 50 -4.73 -8.84 -0.15
CA THR A 50 -5.88 -9.76 0.02
C THR A 50 -5.39 -11.18 0.31
N LEU A 51 -4.40 -11.66 -0.44
CA LEU A 51 -3.77 -12.96 -0.23
C LEU A 51 -3.12 -13.06 1.15
N ALA A 52 -2.42 -12.01 1.59
CA ALA A 52 -1.86 -11.95 2.94
C ALA A 52 -2.95 -12.05 4.02
N ALA A 53 -4.06 -11.32 3.86
CA ALA A 53 -5.19 -11.39 4.79
C ALA A 53 -5.87 -12.76 4.80
N GLN A 54 -5.98 -13.42 3.65
CA GLN A 54 -6.50 -14.80 3.56
C GLN A 54 -5.55 -15.80 4.24
N ALA A 55 -4.25 -15.71 3.98
CA ALA A 55 -3.24 -16.55 4.61
C ALA A 55 -3.24 -16.42 6.13
N GLN A 56 -3.43 -15.20 6.66
CA GLN A 56 -3.60 -14.97 8.09
C GLN A 56 -4.84 -15.67 8.65
N LYS A 57 -5.98 -15.59 7.96
CA LYS A 57 -7.23 -16.28 8.36
C LYS A 57 -7.09 -17.80 8.32
N GLU A 58 -6.40 -18.35 7.33
CA GLU A 58 -6.14 -19.80 7.29
C GLU A 58 -5.20 -20.24 8.42
N ASN A 59 -4.16 -19.44 8.72
CA ASN A 59 -3.28 -19.72 9.85
C ASN A 59 -4.02 -19.69 11.20
N THR A 60 -4.96 -18.77 11.41
CA THR A 60 -5.77 -18.75 12.65
C THR A 60 -6.68 -19.98 12.75
N LYS A 61 -7.33 -20.37 11.64
CA LYS A 61 -8.13 -21.61 11.59
C LYS A 61 -7.30 -22.85 11.91
N LEU A 62 -6.13 -22.98 11.29
CA LEU A 62 -5.21 -24.11 11.53
C LEU A 62 -4.72 -24.13 12.98
N THR A 63 -4.38 -22.97 13.53
CA THR A 63 -3.96 -22.84 14.94
C THR A 63 -5.08 -23.33 15.87
N ALA A 64 -6.32 -22.90 15.65
CA ALA A 64 -7.47 -23.33 16.44
C ALA A 64 -7.72 -24.84 16.31
N TYR A 65 -7.65 -25.37 15.09
CA TYR A 65 -7.82 -26.79 14.82
C TYR A 65 -6.78 -27.65 15.54
N TYR A 66 -5.49 -27.33 15.43
CA TYR A 66 -4.44 -28.08 16.12
C TYR A 66 -4.48 -27.92 17.63
N THR A 67 -4.93 -26.76 18.14
CA THR A 67 -5.14 -26.55 19.58
C THR A 67 -6.26 -27.45 20.11
N TYR A 68 -7.35 -27.59 19.36
CA TYR A 68 -8.42 -28.55 19.68
C TYR A 68 -7.93 -30.00 19.64
N LEU A 69 -7.22 -30.41 18.58
CA LEU A 69 -6.68 -31.77 18.50
C LEU A 69 -5.74 -32.09 19.67
N LYS A 70 -4.94 -31.10 20.11
CA LYS A 70 -4.06 -31.23 21.26
C LYS A 70 -4.85 -31.52 22.54
N SER A 71 -5.92 -30.78 22.81
CA SER A 71 -6.73 -31.00 24.03
C SER A 71 -7.41 -32.37 24.03
N VAL A 72 -7.84 -32.86 22.86
CA VAL A 72 -8.39 -34.20 22.69
C VAL A 72 -7.31 -35.27 22.93
N ALA A 73 -6.12 -35.12 22.32
CA ALA A 73 -5.03 -36.07 22.51
C ALA A 73 -4.57 -36.15 23.98
N GLN A 74 -4.54 -35.03 24.69
CA GLN A 74 -4.22 -34.98 26.12
C GLN A 74 -5.25 -35.73 26.97
N ARG A 75 -6.54 -35.58 26.66
CA ARG A 75 -7.62 -36.33 27.33
C ARG A 75 -7.50 -37.83 27.10
N ASP A 76 -7.10 -38.22 25.89
CA ASP A 76 -6.94 -39.62 25.48
C ASP A 76 -5.59 -40.23 25.94
N GLY A 77 -4.72 -39.46 26.58
CA GLY A 77 -3.38 -39.91 27.00
C GLY A 77 -2.42 -40.21 25.83
N LYS A 78 -2.69 -39.69 24.63
CA LYS A 78 -1.87 -39.88 23.43
C LYS A 78 -0.72 -38.87 23.39
N SER A 79 0.36 -39.19 22.67
CA SER A 79 1.47 -38.24 22.45
C SER A 79 0.96 -36.98 21.73
N VAL A 80 1.50 -35.83 22.14
CA VAL A 80 1.18 -34.50 21.61
C VAL A 80 2.36 -33.87 20.88
N ASP A 81 3.47 -34.59 20.71
CA ASP A 81 4.73 -34.04 20.24
C ASP A 81 4.63 -33.52 18.79
N ASP A 82 3.95 -34.28 17.93
CA ASP A 82 3.67 -33.90 16.54
C ASP A 82 2.78 -32.64 16.47
N LEU A 83 1.78 -32.55 17.35
CA LEU A 83 0.85 -31.43 17.41
C LEU A 83 1.53 -30.16 17.91
N ASN A 84 2.40 -30.28 18.92
CA ASN A 84 3.22 -29.16 19.41
C ASN A 84 4.17 -28.68 18.30
N SER A 85 4.85 -29.60 17.60
CA SER A 85 5.74 -29.26 16.48
C SER A 85 4.99 -28.50 15.38
N LYS A 86 3.76 -28.92 15.05
CA LYS A 86 2.92 -28.24 14.06
C LYS A 86 2.48 -26.85 14.55
N LEU A 87 2.05 -26.73 15.80
CA LEU A 87 1.66 -25.46 16.40
C LEU A 87 2.84 -24.47 16.44
N ASP A 88 4.03 -24.94 16.76
CA ASP A 88 5.25 -24.12 16.78
C ASP A 88 5.65 -23.66 15.37
N SER A 89 5.48 -24.51 14.35
CA SER A 89 5.71 -24.11 12.96
C SER A 89 4.74 -23.00 12.51
N LEU A 90 3.47 -23.07 12.91
CA LEU A 90 2.47 -22.05 12.62
C LEU A 90 2.75 -20.75 13.39
N LYS A 91 3.18 -20.84 14.67
CA LYS A 91 3.60 -19.69 15.47
C LYS A 91 4.82 -18.99 14.89
N LYS A 92 5.82 -19.75 14.42
CA LYS A 92 7.01 -19.20 13.75
C LYS A 92 6.64 -18.44 12.48
N ASN A 93 5.71 -18.98 11.68
CA ASN A 93 5.19 -18.30 10.50
C ASN A 93 4.50 -16.97 10.88
N LYS A 94 3.62 -16.98 11.90
CA LYS A 94 2.95 -15.77 12.43
C LYS A 94 3.91 -14.72 13.01
N LEU A 95 5.04 -15.12 13.60
CA LEU A 95 6.01 -14.16 14.14
C LEU A 95 6.80 -13.45 13.03
N GLN A 96 7.05 -14.13 11.91
CA GLN A 96 7.69 -13.52 10.74
C GLN A 96 6.77 -12.48 10.09
N THR A 97 5.46 -12.68 10.10
CA THR A 97 4.50 -11.70 9.58
C THR A 97 4.35 -10.44 10.44
N ASN A 98 4.71 -10.50 11.73
CA ASN A 98 4.46 -9.41 12.69
C ASN A 98 5.69 -8.54 13.01
N LYS A 99 6.92 -8.99 12.71
CA LYS A 99 8.14 -8.18 12.90
C LYS A 99 8.26 -7.02 11.91
N GLU A 100 7.43 -7.02 10.86
CA GLU A 100 7.26 -5.91 9.94
C GLU A 100 6.04 -5.07 10.36
N GLY A 101 6.10 -4.53 11.58
CA GLY A 101 5.11 -3.57 12.07
C GLY A 101 5.15 -2.28 11.24
N GLY A 102 4.35 -2.22 10.17
CA GLY A 102 4.08 -1.01 9.41
C GLY A 102 3.88 -1.16 7.90
N GLY A 103 4.18 -2.33 7.33
CA GLY A 103 4.02 -2.58 5.89
C GLY A 103 3.70 -4.05 5.66
N VAL A 104 2.69 -4.30 4.83
CA VAL A 104 2.25 -5.64 4.46
C VAL A 104 3.31 -6.26 3.53
N SER A 105 4.29 -6.98 4.07
CA SER A 105 5.31 -7.66 3.24
C SER A 105 5.91 -8.92 3.89
N GLY A 106 5.09 -9.77 4.54
CA GLY A 106 5.62 -10.97 5.19
C GLY A 106 4.75 -12.21 5.00
N ALA A 107 5.25 -13.16 4.19
CA ALA A 107 4.88 -14.58 4.12
C ALA A 107 3.69 -15.04 3.25
N ALA A 108 3.06 -14.16 2.47
CA ALA A 108 2.59 -14.55 1.15
C ALA A 108 3.70 -14.14 0.19
N THR A 109 4.23 -15.05 -0.63
CA THR A 109 5.13 -14.68 -1.72
C THR A 109 4.49 -13.50 -2.44
N GLU A 110 5.07 -12.30 -2.35
CA GLU A 110 4.52 -11.17 -3.07
C GLU A 110 4.51 -11.57 -4.54
N ASN A 111 3.32 -11.67 -5.11
CA ASN A 111 3.24 -12.01 -6.52
C ASN A 111 3.91 -10.85 -7.25
N THR A 112 4.84 -11.18 -8.14
CA THR A 112 5.49 -10.19 -9.01
C THR A 112 4.57 -9.77 -10.16
N GLU A 113 3.53 -10.56 -10.41
CA GLU A 113 2.58 -10.39 -11.50
C GLU A 113 1.15 -10.67 -11.02
N LEU A 114 0.17 -10.02 -11.64
CA LEU A 114 -1.25 -10.22 -11.34
C LEU A 114 -1.69 -11.62 -11.76
N GLN A 115 -2.47 -12.31 -10.92
CA GLN A 115 -2.97 -13.65 -11.25
C GLN A 115 -3.94 -13.67 -12.44
N ASP A 116 -4.68 -12.59 -12.64
CA ASP A 116 -5.61 -12.45 -13.77
C ASP A 116 -5.48 -11.08 -14.46
N LEU A 117 -4.75 -11.04 -15.58
CA LEU A 117 -4.71 -9.87 -16.48
C LEU A 117 -5.90 -9.83 -17.44
N THR A 118 -6.64 -10.93 -17.61
CA THR A 118 -7.65 -11.06 -18.68
C THR A 118 -8.79 -10.07 -18.46
N THR A 119 -9.17 -9.84 -17.20
CA THR A 119 -10.18 -8.84 -16.84
C THR A 119 -9.76 -7.42 -17.22
N LEU A 120 -8.48 -7.05 -17.05
CA LEU A 120 -7.99 -5.75 -17.51
C LEU A 120 -7.96 -5.64 -19.05
N HIS A 121 -7.54 -6.71 -19.72
CA HIS A 121 -7.45 -6.74 -21.17
C HIS A 121 -8.83 -6.57 -21.81
N ASN A 122 -9.86 -7.23 -21.26
CA ASN A 122 -11.24 -7.14 -21.73
C ASN A 122 -11.86 -5.74 -21.53
N ILE A 123 -11.49 -5.02 -20.46
CA ILE A 123 -11.92 -3.62 -20.25
C ILE A 123 -11.32 -2.68 -21.31
N ILE A 124 -10.16 -3.05 -21.86
CA ILE A 124 -9.38 -2.23 -22.78
C ILE A 124 -9.69 -2.56 -24.25
N ASP A 125 -9.98 -3.82 -24.56
CA ASP A 125 -10.13 -4.30 -25.94
C ASP A 125 -11.55 -4.10 -26.51
N ASP A 126 -12.56 -3.89 -25.67
CA ASP A 126 -13.94 -3.68 -26.13
C ASP A 126 -14.19 -2.22 -26.57
N LYS A 127 -13.96 -2.01 -27.88
CA LYS A 127 -14.49 -0.98 -28.79
C LYS A 127 -13.52 0.11 -29.24
N ILE A 128 -12.73 -0.27 -30.26
CA ILE A 128 -12.25 0.62 -31.33
C ILE A 128 -13.47 1.39 -31.89
N GLY A 129 -13.75 2.57 -31.35
CA GLY A 129 -14.92 3.36 -31.73
C GLY A 129 -15.25 4.55 -30.85
N ILE A 130 -14.63 4.69 -29.68
CA ILE A 130 -14.81 5.86 -28.81
C ILE A 130 -13.54 6.72 -28.82
N ASN A 131 -13.71 8.03 -28.74
CA ASN A 131 -12.66 9.04 -28.88
C ASN A 131 -11.47 8.71 -27.96
N ASN A 132 -10.29 8.42 -28.53
CA ASN A 132 -9.08 7.97 -27.81
C ASN A 132 -8.79 8.81 -26.55
N ASN A 133 -9.05 10.12 -26.59
CA ASN A 133 -8.87 11.01 -25.45
C ASN A 133 -9.84 10.72 -24.27
N TYR A 134 -11.09 10.32 -24.55
CA TYR A 134 -12.08 9.99 -23.52
C TYR A 134 -11.68 8.70 -22.78
N GLU A 135 -11.25 7.67 -23.50
CA GLU A 135 -10.77 6.42 -22.90
C GLU A 135 -9.51 6.65 -22.07
N LEU A 136 -8.57 7.45 -22.58
CA LEU A 136 -7.36 7.84 -21.86
C LEU A 136 -7.69 8.60 -20.55
N ASN A 137 -8.66 9.51 -20.61
CA ASN A 137 -9.16 10.21 -19.43
C ASN A 137 -9.82 9.26 -18.43
N ASN A 138 -10.62 8.31 -18.90
CA ASN A 138 -11.26 7.31 -18.04
C ASN A 138 -10.21 6.43 -17.35
N LEU A 139 -9.22 5.92 -18.08
CA LEU A 139 -8.11 5.17 -17.51
C LEU A 139 -7.32 5.97 -16.48
N ASN A 140 -7.11 7.27 -16.75
CA ASN A 140 -6.47 8.15 -15.78
C ASN A 140 -7.31 8.31 -14.51
N ASN A 141 -8.63 8.44 -14.65
CA ASN A 141 -9.55 8.51 -13.51
C ASN A 141 -9.53 7.21 -12.69
N VAL A 142 -9.50 6.05 -13.35
CA VAL A 142 -9.38 4.74 -12.69
C VAL A 142 -8.05 4.63 -11.95
N ALA A 143 -6.93 5.01 -12.59
CA ALA A 143 -5.62 4.99 -11.96
C ALA A 143 -5.56 5.86 -10.71
N ILE A 144 -6.10 7.09 -10.79
CA ILE A 144 -6.20 8.01 -9.66
C ILE A 144 -7.10 7.44 -8.57
N PHE A 145 -8.25 6.87 -8.94
CA PHE A 145 -9.19 6.28 -8.00
C PHE A 145 -8.54 5.15 -7.20
N LEU A 146 -7.91 4.17 -7.85
CA LEU A 146 -7.27 3.04 -7.18
C LEU A 146 -6.19 3.50 -6.20
N LYS A 147 -5.33 4.41 -6.64
CA LYS A 147 -4.30 5.01 -5.78
C LYS A 147 -4.91 5.70 -4.56
N ASN A 148 -5.92 6.55 -4.78
CA ASN A 148 -6.59 7.28 -3.70
C ASN A 148 -7.28 6.33 -2.73
N GLN A 149 -7.87 5.22 -3.21
CA GLN A 149 -8.47 4.21 -2.34
C GLN A 149 -7.44 3.54 -1.44
N ARG A 150 -6.25 3.25 -1.97
CA ARG A 150 -5.17 2.65 -1.17
C ARG A 150 -4.68 3.64 -0.11
N GLU A 151 -4.38 4.87 -0.51
CA GLU A 151 -3.95 5.94 0.41
C GLU A 151 -5.01 6.22 1.48
N TYR A 152 -6.28 6.30 1.10
CA TYR A 152 -7.38 6.49 2.03
C TYR A 152 -7.42 5.37 3.08
N PHE A 153 -7.33 4.11 2.65
CA PHE A 153 -7.33 2.98 3.57
C PHE A 153 -6.11 3.00 4.50
N GLU A 154 -4.92 3.31 3.99
CA GLU A 154 -3.70 3.44 4.82
C GLU A 154 -3.85 4.53 5.89
N LEU A 155 -4.42 5.68 5.53
CA LEU A 155 -4.71 6.75 6.48
C LEU A 155 -5.75 6.31 7.52
N LEU A 156 -6.81 5.63 7.10
CA LEU A 156 -7.86 5.14 7.98
C LEU A 156 -7.26 4.20 9.04
N VAL A 157 -6.45 3.23 8.63
CA VAL A 157 -5.78 2.30 9.55
C VAL A 157 -4.81 3.01 10.50
N ARG A 158 -4.09 4.02 10.01
CA ARG A 158 -3.12 4.79 10.82
C ARG A 158 -3.80 5.58 11.93
N TYR A 159 -4.91 6.25 11.62
CA TYR A 159 -5.63 7.08 12.59
C TYR A 159 -6.64 6.30 13.43
N ASN A 160 -7.04 5.11 12.99
CA ASN A 160 -7.87 4.17 13.73
C ASN A 160 -7.18 2.80 13.85
N PRO A 161 -6.17 2.67 14.73
CA PRO A 161 -5.42 1.42 14.88
C PRO A 161 -6.26 0.24 15.38
N GLY A 162 -7.45 0.51 15.94
CA GLY A 162 -8.41 -0.52 16.34
C GLY A 162 -9.25 -1.09 15.19
N LEU A 163 -9.19 -0.50 13.99
CA LEU A 163 -10.08 -0.87 12.87
C LEU A 163 -9.86 -2.31 12.39
N LEU A 164 -8.61 -2.75 12.29
CA LEU A 164 -8.24 -4.08 11.76
C LEU A 164 -7.93 -5.09 12.86
N MET A 165 -8.07 -4.67 14.11
CA MET A 165 -7.62 -5.40 15.26
C MET A 165 -8.72 -6.36 15.72
N ASP A 166 -8.37 -7.62 15.99
CA ASP A 166 -9.35 -8.56 16.54
C ASP A 166 -9.80 -8.11 17.93
N GLN A 167 -11.03 -8.48 18.32
CA GLN A 167 -11.62 -8.07 19.59
C GLN A 167 -10.75 -8.51 20.77
N GLN A 168 -10.22 -9.74 20.74
CA GLN A 168 -9.36 -10.24 21.81
C GLN A 168 -8.06 -9.45 21.93
N GLU A 169 -7.45 -9.11 20.78
CA GLU A 169 -6.24 -8.30 20.76
C GLU A 169 -6.56 -6.91 21.33
N ASN A 170 -7.70 -6.31 20.95
CA ASN A 170 -8.09 -4.96 21.37
C ASN A 170 -8.33 -4.89 22.88
N VAL A 171 -8.99 -5.90 23.44
CA VAL A 171 -9.16 -6.07 24.89
C VAL A 171 -7.79 -6.21 25.56
N SER A 172 -6.90 -7.05 25.03
CA SER A 172 -5.54 -7.23 25.56
C SER A 172 -4.72 -5.93 25.55
N LYS A 173 -4.68 -5.17 24.44
CA LYS A 173 -3.95 -3.88 24.41
C LYS A 173 -4.56 -2.86 25.37
N SER A 174 -5.89 -2.83 25.47
CA SER A 174 -6.59 -1.92 26.38
C SER A 174 -6.32 -2.27 27.85
N ALA A 175 -6.32 -3.55 28.20
CA ALA A 175 -5.96 -4.05 29.52
C ALA A 175 -4.50 -3.75 29.88
N ASN A 176 -3.57 -4.03 28.97
CA ASN A 176 -2.15 -3.73 29.14
C ASN A 176 -1.90 -2.23 29.36
N ARG A 177 -2.68 -1.35 28.70
CA ARG A 177 -2.58 0.11 28.89
C ARG A 177 -2.93 0.56 30.30
N VAL A 178 -3.77 -0.21 31.01
CA VAL A 178 -4.17 0.06 32.40
C VAL A 178 -3.47 -0.85 33.41
N GLY A 179 -2.47 -1.63 32.97
CA GLY A 179 -1.71 -2.54 33.84
C GLY A 179 -2.48 -3.79 34.26
N LEU A 180 -3.50 -4.19 33.51
CA LEU A 180 -4.25 -5.43 33.70
C LEU A 180 -3.78 -6.49 32.71
N ASP A 181 -3.69 -7.74 33.17
CA ASP A 181 -3.38 -8.89 32.32
C ASP A 181 -4.65 -9.62 31.88
N VAL A 182 -4.68 -10.13 30.64
CA VAL A 182 -5.84 -10.82 30.07
C VAL A 182 -5.48 -12.30 29.89
N PRO A 183 -6.25 -13.24 30.48
CA PRO A 183 -5.99 -14.66 30.31
C PRO A 183 -6.17 -15.10 28.85
N GLU A 184 -5.28 -16.00 28.40
CA GLU A 184 -5.29 -16.62 27.07
C GLU A 184 -6.32 -17.75 26.94
#